data_AF-A0A821U7S4-F1
#
_entry.id   AF-A0A821U7S4-F1
#
_cell.length_a   1.000
_cell.length_b   1.000
_cell.length_c   1.000
_cell.angle_alpha   90.00
_cell.angle_beta   90.00
_cell.angle_gamma   90.00
#
_symmetry.space_group_name_H-M   'P 1'
#
loop_
_entity.id
_entity.type
_entity.pdbx_description
1 polymer ?
#
loop_
_entity_poly.entity_id
_entity_poly.type
_entity_poly.pdbx_seq_one_letter_code
_entity_poly.pdbx_strand_id
1 'polypeptide(L)' 'MMNVGVPVKTVKLNDVRNLLKKHFGEDWASYDYLQYYSFLQEERNETVIEETDNEETIIHEEIDLRV' A
#
# COMPACT_ATOMS: atom_id res chain seq x y z
N MET A 1 1.56 18.39 16.47
CA MET A 1 2.38 17.28 15.93
C MET A 1 1.73 16.78 14.65
N MET A 2 2.40 16.88 13.50
CA MET A 2 1.99 16.09 12.33
C MET A 2 2.51 14.68 12.56
N ASN A 3 1.62 13.69 12.66
CA ASN A 3 2.02 12.29 12.62
C ASN A 3 2.48 12.03 11.18
N VAL A 4 3.79 12.13 10.95
CA VAL A 4 4.40 11.77 9.67
C VAL A 4 4.24 10.27 9.55
N GLY A 5 3.34 9.83 8.66
CA GLY A 5 3.10 8.41 8.41
C GLY A 5 4.41 7.71 8.05
N VAL A 6 4.49 6.42 8.36
CA VAL A 6 5.64 5.61 7.94
C VAL A 6 5.66 5.53 6.42
N PRO A 7 6.77 5.91 5.75
CA PRO A 7 6.90 5.77 4.31
C PRO A 7 6.69 4.31 3.88
N VAL A 8 5.83 4.08 2.89
CA VAL A 8 5.58 2.74 2.36
C VAL A 8 6.62 2.42 1.30
N LYS A 9 7.24 1.24 1.38
CA LYS A 9 8.19 0.77 0.35
C LYS A 9 7.49 0.64 -1.00
N THR A 10 8.12 1.12 -2.08
CA THR A 10 7.56 1.06 -3.45
C THR A 10 7.21 -0.35 -3.89
N VAL A 11 7.98 -1.37 -3.44
CA VAL A 11 7.68 -2.79 -3.70
C VAL A 11 6.28 -3.16 -3.20
N LYS A 12 5.91 -2.72 -1.99
CA LYS A 12 4.59 -2.99 -1.42
C LYS A 12 3.47 -2.28 -2.20
N LEU A 13 3.71 -1.07 -2.66
CA LEU A 13 2.76 -0.36 -3.52
C LEU A 13 2.55 -1.07 -4.85
N ASN A 14 3.62 -1.63 -5.42
CA ASN A 14 3.55 -2.42 -6.63
C ASN A 14 2.81 -3.75 -6.41
N ASP A 15 3.02 -4.41 -5.26
CA ASP A 15 2.27 -5.61 -4.88
C ASP A 15 0.77 -5.34 -4.78
N VAL A 16 0.38 -4.22 -4.15
CA VAL A 16 -1.02 -3.79 -4.07
C VAL A 16 -1.59 -3.51 -5.45
N ARG A 17 -0.85 -2.81 -6.32
CA ARG A 17 -1.25 -2.56 -7.71
C ARG A 17 -1.47 -3.87 -8.48
N ASN A 18 -0.56 -4.83 -8.33
CA ASN A 18 -0.67 -6.15 -8.97
C ASN A 18 -1.88 -6.93 -8.44
N LEU A 19 -2.16 -6.84 -7.15
CA LEU A 19 -3.33 -7.46 -6.53
C LEU A 19 -4.62 -6.89 -7.11
N LEU A 20 -4.73 -5.56 -7.20
CA LEU A 20 -5.89 -4.89 -7.78
C LEU A 20 -6.12 -5.31 -9.23
N LYS A 21 -5.06 -5.31 -10.05
CA LYS A 21 -5.13 -5.78 -11.44
C LYS A 21 -5.59 -7.23 -11.55
N LYS A 22 -5.08 -8.11 -10.69
CA LYS A 22 -5.42 -9.54 -10.69
C LYS A 22 -6.89 -9.81 -10.36
N HIS A 23 -7.45 -9.06 -9.40
CA HIS A 23 -8.82 -9.30 -8.93
C HIS A 23 -9.89 -8.53 -9.70
N PHE A 24 -9.57 -7.33 -10.20
CA PHE A 24 -10.55 -6.41 -10.77
C PHE A 24 -10.29 -6.05 -12.23
N GLY A 25 -9.17 -6.47 -12.83
CA GLY A 25 -8.77 -6.13 -14.20
C GLY A 25 -7.87 -4.90 -14.28
N GLU A 26 -7.38 -4.59 -15.48
CA GLU A 26 -6.54 -3.40 -15.73
C GLU A 26 -7.29 -2.09 -15.48
N ASP A 27 -8.62 -2.12 -15.55
CA ASP A 27 -9.55 -1.02 -15.34
C ASP A 27 -10.05 -0.92 -13.89
N TRP A 28 -9.36 -1.55 -12.93
CA TRP A 28 -9.71 -1.49 -11.49
C TRP A 28 -9.89 -0.05 -10.97
N ALA A 29 -9.17 0.89 -11.57
CA ALA A 29 -9.24 2.32 -11.31
C ALA A 29 -10.62 2.95 -11.56
N SER A 30 -11.48 2.32 -12.36
CA SER A 30 -12.81 2.81 -12.71
C SER A 30 -13.87 2.51 -11.65
N TYR A 31 -13.57 1.64 -10.69
CA TYR A 31 -14.52 1.29 -9.62
C TYR A 31 -14.51 2.34 -8.52
N ASP A 32 -15.64 3.02 -8.31
CA ASP A 32 -15.78 4.07 -7.28
C ASP A 32 -15.38 3.59 -5.87
N TYR A 33 -15.64 2.32 -5.54
CA TYR A 33 -15.28 1.75 -4.24
C TYR A 33 -13.76 1.51 -4.06
N LEU A 34 -12.97 1.62 -5.14
CA LEU A 34 -11.51 1.55 -5.12
C LEU A 34 -10.83 2.93 -5.23
N GLN A 35 -11.60 4.03 -5.15
CA GLN A 35 -11.06 5.41 -5.26
C GLN A 35 -9.92 5.73 -4.28
N TYR A 36 -9.87 5.03 -3.13
CA TYR A 36 -8.80 5.19 -2.15
C TYR A 36 -7.43 4.88 -2.75
N TYR A 37 -7.35 3.96 -3.72
CA TYR A 37 -6.11 3.52 -4.35
C TYR A 37 -5.70 4.36 -5.56
N SER A 38 -6.42 5.42 -5.90
CA SER A 38 -6.13 6.25 -7.09
C SER A 38 -4.71 6.85 -7.09
N PHE A 39 -4.11 7.06 -5.92
CA PHE A 39 -2.72 7.51 -5.81
C PHE A 39 -1.72 6.52 -6.42
N LEU A 40 -2.06 5.22 -6.51
CA LEU A 40 -1.22 4.21 -7.17
C LEU A 40 -1.20 4.37 -8.70
N GLN A 41 -2.05 5.22 -9.28
CA GLN A 41 -2.03 5.55 -10.71
C GLN A 41 -1.12 6.73 -11.03
N GLU A 42 -0.90 7.63 -10.06
CA GLU A 42 -0.04 8.78 -10.27
C GLU A 42 1.43 8.30 -10.29
N GLU A 43 2.11 8.43 -11.43
CA GLU A 43 3.59 8.35 -11.51
C GLU A 43 4.26 9.55 -10.81
N ARG A 44 3.72 9.99 -9.67
CA ARG A 44 4.39 11.02 -8.90
C ARG A 44 5.59 10.38 -8.25
N ASN A 45 6.77 10.78 -8.72
CA ASN A 45 8.09 10.68 -8.10
C ASN A 45 8.00 10.56 -6.57
N GLU A 46 7.74 9.36 -6.06
CA GLU A 46 7.86 9.07 -4.65
C GLU A 46 9.34 9.17 -4.36
N THR A 47 9.69 9.98 -3.38
CA THR A 47 11.08 10.17 -2.95
C THR A 47 11.60 8.79 -2.54
N VAL A 48 12.43 8.20 -3.41
CA VAL A 48 12.98 6.87 -3.26
C VAL A 48 13.82 6.85 -1.99
N ILE A 49 13.27 6.26 -0.92
CA ILE A 49 14.05 5.87 0.24
C ILE A 49 14.40 4.40 0.01
N GLU A 50 15.52 4.17 -0.69
CA GLU A 50 16.20 2.88 -0.66
C GLU A 50 16.87 2.75 0.72
N GLU A 51 16.26 1.99 1.63
CA GLU A 51 16.95 1.52 2.83
C GLU A 51 17.09 0.01 2.82
N THR A 52 18.30 -0.38 3.22
CA THR A 52 18.89 -1.71 3.26
C THR A 52 17.99 -2.68 4.01
N ASP A 53 17.96 -3.91 3.53
CA ASP A 53 17.07 -4.99 3.95
C ASP A 53 17.29 -5.36 5.44
N ASN A 54 16.68 -4.61 6.35
CA ASN A 54 16.55 -4.98 7.74
C ASN A 54 15.09 -5.34 7.99
N GLU A 55 14.81 -6.63 7.81
CA GLU A 55 13.53 -7.29 7.96
C GLU A 55 13.07 -7.26 9.43
N GLU A 56 12.62 -6.11 9.93
CA GLU A 56 11.88 -6.06 11.19
C GLU A 56 10.48 -6.65 10.96
N THR A 57 10.32 -7.87 11.49
CA THR A 57 9.06 -8.60 11.56
C THR A 57 8.03 -7.74 12.31
N ILE A 58 7.03 -7.22 11.60
CA ILE A 58 5.88 -6.55 12.21
C ILE A 58 5.00 -7.65 12.84
N ILE A 59 5.07 -7.74 14.17
CA ILE A 59 4.21 -8.59 15.00
C ILE A 59 2.78 -8.04 14.86
N HIS A 60 1.90 -8.79 14.20
CA HIS A 60 0.47 -8.48 14.21
C HIS A 60 -0.08 -8.92 15.56
N GLU A 61 -0.35 -7.98 16.47
CA GLU A 61 -1.18 -8.27 17.62
C GLU A 61 -2.61 -8.51 17.12
N GLU A 62 -3.05 -9.77 17.10
CA GLU A 62 -4.46 -10.14 16.97
C GLU A 62 -5.24 -9.45 18.09
N ILE A 63 -6.04 -8.45 17.73
CA ILE A 63 -7.07 -7.92 18.62
C ILE A 63 -8.19 -8.98 18.66
N ASP A 64 -8.14 -9.87 19.64
CA ASP A 64 -9.19 -10.86 19.91
C ASP A 64 -10.48 -10.12 20.35
N LEU A 65 -11.33 -9.78 19.38
CA LEU A 65 -12.69 -9.31 19.65
C LEU A 65 -13.61 -10.51 19.84
N ARG A 66 -13.56 -11.11 21.03
CA ARG A 66 -14.64 -11.98 21.51
C ARG A 66 -15.74 -11.11 22.14
N VAL A 67 -16.91 -11.16 21.52
CA VAL A 67 -18.20 -10.63 22.01
C VAL A 67 -18.82 -11.60 23.01
#